data_AF-A0A0Q7IB66-F1
#
_entry.id   AF-A0A0Q7IB66-F1
#
_cell.length_a   1.000
_cell.length_b   1.000
_cell.length_c   1.000
_cell.angle_alpha   90.00
_cell.angle_beta   90.00
_cell.angle_gamma   90.00
#
_symmetry.space_group_name_H-M   'P 1'
#
loop_
_entity.id
_entity.type
_entity.pdbx_description
1 polymer ?
#
loop_
_entity_poly.entity_id
_entity_poly.type
_entity_poly.pdbx_seq_one_letter_code
_entity_poly.pdbx_strand_id
1 'polypeptide(L)' 'MEAAAAEMDFEKATRLRNEMARIKGEAPVQEGDPDTVTVSQPPPGAMGLGTQVPVRQPPKGWVKPKKPDFMTKGGKGRR' A
#
# COMPACT_ATOMS: atom_id res chain seq x y z
N MET A 1 29.13 1.43 3.81
CA MET A 1 28.76 2.82 4.16
C MET A 1 29.28 3.16 5.54
N GLU A 2 28.89 2.40 6.57
CA GLU A 2 29.27 2.63 7.97
C GLU A 2 30.79 2.73 8.20
N ALA A 3 31.59 1.84 7.61
CA ALA A 3 33.05 1.92 7.69
C ALA A 3 33.63 3.22 7.08
N ALA A 4 33.05 3.74 6.00
CA ALA A 4 33.49 5.02 5.42
C ALA A 4 33.08 6.22 6.29
N ALA A 5 31.91 6.15 6.94
CA ALA A 5 31.47 7.17 7.89
C ALA A 5 32.34 7.20 9.16
N ALA A 6 32.81 6.03 9.63
CA ALA A 6 33.72 5.93 10.77
C ALA A 6 35.11 6.55 10.47
N GLU A 7 35.57 6.44 9.22
CA GLU A 7 36.80 7.07 8.72
C GLU A 7 36.58 8.54 8.28
N MET A 8 35.41 9.12 8.56
CA MET A 8 35.01 10.48 8.17
C MET A 8 35.01 10.77 6.65
N ASP A 9 34.97 9.74 5.81
CA ASP A 9 34.82 9.85 4.36
C ASP A 9 33.33 9.88 3.98
N PHE A 10 32.73 11.05 4.13
CA PHE A 10 31.30 11.27 3.89
C PHE A 10 30.91 11.24 2.42
N GLU A 11 31.83 11.58 1.51
CA GLU A 11 31.62 11.48 0.06
C GLU A 11 31.42 10.02 -0.35
N LYS A 12 32.32 9.14 0.11
CA LYS A 12 32.20 7.70 -0.14
C LYS A 12 31.00 7.10 0.57
N ALA A 13 30.68 7.53 1.79
CA ALA A 13 29.49 7.08 2.50
C ALA A 13 28.21 7.44 1.73
N THR A 14 28.11 8.66 1.21
CA THR A 14 26.97 9.16 0.43
C THR A 14 26.79 8.37 -0.86
N ARG A 15 27.88 8.12 -1.60
CA ARG A 15 27.82 7.30 -2.82
C ARG A 15 27.29 5.90 -2.55
N LEU A 16 27.80 5.25 -1.50
CA LEU A 16 27.36 3.91 -1.09
C LEU A 16 25.89 3.90 -0.65
N ARG A 17 25.43 4.94 0.06
CA ARG A 17 24.02 5.11 0.44
C ARG A 17 23.12 5.16 -0.79
N ASN A 18 23.48 6.01 -1.75
CA ASN A 18 22.68 6.20 -2.97
C ASN A 18 22.64 4.93 -3.82
N GLU A 19 23.75 4.19 -3.89
CA GLU A 19 23.82 2.90 -4.57
C GLU A 19 22.92 1.84 -3.90
N MET A 20 22.90 1.77 -2.56
CA MET A 20 21.98 0.90 -1.84
C MET A 20 20.51 1.28 -2.05
N ALA A 21 20.19 2.58 -2.01
CA ALA A 21 18.83 3.06 -2.29
C ALA A 21 18.38 2.72 -3.71
N ARG A 22 19.28 2.83 -4.70
CA ARG A 22 19.02 2.40 -6.08
C ARG A 22 18.71 0.90 -6.17
N ILE A 23 19.52 0.05 -5.55
CA ILE A 23 19.31 -1.42 -5.59
C ILE A 23 18.00 -1.80 -4.90
N LYS A 24 17.62 -1.11 -3.83
CA LYS A 24 16.36 -1.35 -3.11
C LYS A 24 15.12 -0.76 -3.79
N GLY A 25 15.28 0.02 -4.86
CA GLY A 25 14.17 0.75 -5.49
C GLY A 25 13.62 1.89 -4.62
N GLU A 26 14.44 2.43 -3.73
CA GLU A 26 14.11 3.57 -2.85
C GLU A 26 14.57 4.92 -3.43
N ALA A 27 15.25 4.91 -4.58
CA ALA A 27 15.75 6.11 -5.25
C ALA A 27 14.88 6.51 -6.46
N PRO A 28 14.73 7.81 -6.74
CA PRO A 28 14.09 8.28 -7.97
C PRO A 28 14.85 7.78 -9.19
N VAL A 29 14.11 7.42 -10.24
CA VAL A 29 14.71 7.02 -11.52
C VAL A 29 15.41 8.23 -12.17
N GLN A 30 14.96 9.46 -11.90
CA GLN A 30 15.51 10.72 -12.41
C GLN A 30 15.45 11.85 -11.36
N GLU A 31 16.42 12.78 -11.38
CA GLU A 31 16.46 13.91 -10.47
C GLU A 31 15.32 14.90 -10.79
N GLY A 32 14.40 15.09 -9.84
CA GLY A 32 13.18 15.90 -10.01
C GLY A 32 11.92 15.11 -10.37
N ASP A 33 12.00 13.78 -10.47
CA ASP A 33 10.84 12.93 -10.71
C ASP A 33 10.04 12.71 -9.41
N PRO A 34 8.79 13.19 -9.31
CA PRO A 34 7.96 12.98 -8.11
C PRO A 34 7.59 11.50 -7.92
N ASP A 35 7.67 10.69 -8.99
CA ASP A 35 7.40 9.26 -8.96
C ASP A 35 8.65 8.48 -8.50
N THR A 36 9.10 8.78 -7.29
CA THR A 36 9.82 7.79 -6.50
C THR A 36 8.81 6.71 -6.13
N VAL A 37 8.71 5.65 -6.93
CA VAL A 37 8.08 4.41 -6.47
C VAL A 37 9.03 3.80 -5.44
N THR A 38 9.12 4.44 -4.27
CA THR A 38 9.57 3.79 -3.06
C THR A 38 8.75 2.51 -3.00
N VAL A 39 9.44 1.37 -2.96
CA VAL A 39 8.80 0.09 -2.65
C VAL A 39 8.32 0.20 -1.20
N SER A 40 7.22 0.93 -1.00
CA SER A 40 6.57 1.12 0.27
C SER A 40 5.72 -0.11 0.51
N GLN A 41 5.74 -0.59 1.75
CA GLN A 41 4.83 -1.65 2.16
C GLN A 41 3.39 -1.18 1.85
N PRO A 42 2.63 -1.93 1.04
CA PRO A 42 1.24 -1.58 0.76
C PRO A 42 0.48 -1.38 2.07
N PRO A 43 -0.44 -0.40 2.14
CA PRO A 43 -1.20 -0.16 3.35
C PRO A 43 -1.90 -1.46 3.79
N PRO A 44 -1.96 -1.75 5.11
CA PRO A 44 -2.58 -2.96 5.60
C PRO A 44 -4.01 -3.12 5.02
N GLY A 45 -4.22 -4.20 4.26
CA GLY A 45 -5.47 -4.45 3.51
C GLY A 45 -5.32 -4.43 1.98
N ALA A 46 -4.27 -3.83 1.43
CA ALA A 46 -3.98 -3.84 -0.02
C ALA A 46 -3.29 -5.14 -0.50
N MET A 47 -2.79 -5.95 0.45
CA MET A 47 -1.91 -7.11 0.20
C MET A 47 -2.59 -8.45 0.58
N GLY A 48 -3.91 -8.54 0.43
CA GLY A 48 -4.68 -9.73 0.79
C GLY A 48 -5.28 -10.44 -0.41
N LEU A 49 -5.08 -11.76 -0.50
CA LEU A 49 -5.94 -12.65 -1.30
C LEU A 49 -7.41 -12.32 -0.99
N GLY A 50 -8.09 -11.66 -1.93
CA GLY A 50 -9.47 -11.17 -1.76
C GLY A 50 -9.71 -9.72 -2.20
N THR A 51 -8.69 -8.90 -2.44
CA THR A 51 -8.84 -7.53 -2.97
C THR A 51 -9.33 -7.47 -4.41
N GLN A 52 -9.30 -8.60 -5.12
CA GLN A 52 -9.85 -8.77 -6.45
C GLN A 52 -11.16 -9.57 -6.48
N VAL A 53 -11.88 -9.66 -5.35
CA VAL A 53 -13.28 -10.11 -5.36
C VAL A 53 -14.06 -9.08 -6.17
N PRO A 54 -14.57 -9.41 -7.37
CA PRO A 54 -15.42 -8.49 -8.09
C PRO A 54 -16.68 -8.34 -7.25
N VAL A 55 -16.84 -7.18 -6.61
CA VAL A 55 -18.11 -6.83 -5.99
C VAL A 55 -19.12 -6.83 -7.13
N ARG A 56 -20.06 -7.78 -7.14
CA ARG A 56 -21.14 -7.83 -8.13
C ARG A 56 -21.82 -6.46 -8.14
N GLN A 57 -21.62 -5.70 -9.20
CA GLN A 57 -22.30 -4.43 -9.40
C GLN A 57 -23.80 -4.73 -9.48
N PRO A 58 -24.62 -4.10 -8.63
CA PRO A 58 -26.06 -4.29 -8.72
C PRO A 58 -26.55 -3.67 -10.05
N PRO A 59 -27.65 -4.19 -10.62
CA PRO A 59 -28.25 -3.64 -11.83
C PRO A 59 -28.57 -2.15 -11.70
N LYS A 60 -28.56 -1.42 -12.81
CA LYS A 60 -28.92 0.01 -12.84
C LYS A 60 -30.32 0.22 -12.24
N GLY A 61 -30.41 1.08 -11.22
CA GLY A 61 -31.67 1.38 -10.53
C GLY A 61 -32.02 0.45 -9.37
N TRP A 62 -31.16 -0.51 -9.03
CA TRP A 62 -31.37 -1.34 -7.84
C TRP A 62 -31.19 -0.53 -6.56
N VAL A 63 -32.21 -0.53 -5.71
CA VAL A 63 -32.18 0.10 -4.38
C VAL A 63 -32.10 -1.00 -3.33
N LYS A 64 -31.08 -0.93 -2.47
CA LYS A 64 -30.93 -1.86 -1.35
C LYS A 64 -32.13 -1.72 -0.39
N PRO A 65 -32.80 -2.82 0.01
CA PRO A 65 -33.89 -2.75 0.97
C PRO A 65 -33.40 -2.21 2.33
N LYS A 66 -34.26 -1.46 3.02
CA LYS A 66 -33.98 -0.94 4.36
C LYS A 66 -33.74 -2.13 5.30
N LYS A 67 -32.69 -2.05 6.11
CA LYS A 67 -32.42 -3.06 7.15
C LYS A 67 -33.64 -3.12 8.08
N PRO A 68 -34.18 -4.31 8.38
CA PRO A 68 -35.25 -4.44 9.35
C PRO A 68 -34.77 -3.94 10.73
N ASP A 69 -35.69 -3.38 11.51
CA ASP A 69 -35.40 -2.94 12.87
C ASP A 69 -34.94 -4.13 13.72
N PHE A 70 -33.99 -3.90 14.62
CA PHE A 70 -33.43 -4.93 15.51
C PHE A 70 -34.51 -5.58 16.39
N MET A 71 -35.62 -4.87 16.62
CA MET A 71 -36.78 -5.36 17.39
C MET A 71 -37.82 -6.11 16.54
N THR A 72 -37.54 -6.39 15.25
CA THR A 72 -38.44 -7.19 14.42
C THR A 72 -38.38 -8.67 14.80
N LYS A 73 -39.50 -9.19 15.32
CA LYS A 73 -39.72 -10.62 15.59
C LYS A 73 -39.82 -11.38 14.25
N GLY A 74 -38.69 -11.75 13.66
CA GLY A 74 -38.69 -12.57 12.42
C GLY A 74 -37.39 -12.66 11.63
N GLY A 75 -36.32 -11.96 12.01
CA GLY A 75 -35.05 -12.02 11.30
C GLY A 75 -34.29 -13.32 11.56
N LYS A 76 -34.37 -14.30 10.66
CA LYS A 76 -33.37 -15.39 10.58
C LYS A 76 -32.02 -14.73 10.31
N GLY A 77 -31.18 -14.59 11.34
CA GLY A 77 -29.83 -14.06 11.20
C GLY A 77 -29.08 -14.82 10.12
N ARG A 78 -28.40 -14.08 9.23
CA ARG A 78 -27.49 -14.68 8.25
C ARG A 78 -26.31 -15.27 9.03
N ARG A 79 -26.18 -16.60 9.02
CA ARG A 79 -24.95 -17.31 9.41
C ARG A 79 -23.83 -16.99 8.44
#